data_AF-D4K4W7-F1
#
_entry.id   AF-D4K4W7-F1
#
_cell.length_a   1.000
_cell.length_b   1.000
_cell.length_c   1.000
_cell.angle_alpha   90.00
_cell.angle_beta   90.00
_cell.angle_gamma   90.00
#
_symmetry.space_group_name_H-M   'P 1'
#
loop_
_entity.id
_entity.type
_entity.pdbx_description
1 polymer ?
#
loop_
_entity_poly.entity_id
_entity_poly.type
_entity_poly.pdbx_seq_one_letter_code
_entity_poly.pdbx_strand_id
1 'polypeptide(L)'
;MDFNKIKEMGLEYAEKGKNAALDLAEKGRTQAKIVNAQSKLYKAQRQLGALVYSLAKGNEENQPLVDKYIEMIANIEQEISDLKASLEPDTVIETTFEDTEEAADGTADAAAEPAEEKPEDDEAKTCPQCGAPVSDDALFCNKCGAQL
;
A
#
# COMPACT_ATOMS: atom_id res chain seq x y z
N MET A 1 -17.21 -42.23 37.26
CA MET A 1 -17.00 -41.28 36.15
C MET A 1 -16.58 -42.08 34.93
N ASP A 2 -17.29 -41.94 33.81
CA ASP A 2 -16.96 -42.67 32.57
C ASP A 2 -15.66 -42.10 31.96
N PHE A 3 -14.58 -42.88 31.99
CA PHE A 3 -13.26 -42.47 31.45
C PHE A 3 -13.35 -42.05 29.96
N ASN A 4 -14.26 -42.67 29.20
CA ASN A 4 -14.52 -42.33 27.81
C ASN A 4 -15.05 -40.89 27.62
N LYS A 5 -15.92 -40.39 28.52
CA LYS A 5 -16.45 -39.02 28.43
C LYS A 5 -15.37 -37.96 28.70
N ILE A 6 -14.44 -38.24 29.61
CA ILE A 6 -13.33 -37.32 29.92
C ILE A 6 -12.36 -37.24 28.73
N LYS A 7 -12.06 -38.38 28.10
CA LYS A 7 -11.21 -38.44 26.91
C LYS A 7 -11.84 -37.69 25.72
N GLU A 8 -13.13 -37.87 25.49
CA GLU A 8 -13.87 -37.21 24.40
C GLU A 8 -13.91 -35.69 24.59
N MET A 9 -14.21 -35.23 25.81
CA MET A 9 -14.17 -33.82 26.15
C MET A 9 -12.76 -33.23 25.97
N GLY A 10 -11.71 -33.95 26.40
CA GLY A 10 -10.32 -33.50 26.21
C GLY A 10 -9.91 -33.38 24.73
N LEU A 11 -10.40 -34.29 23.87
CA LEU A 11 -10.19 -34.21 22.42
C LEU A 11 -10.92 -33.01 21.81
N GLU A 12 -12.18 -32.77 22.18
CA GLU A 12 -12.92 -31.58 21.72
C GLU A 12 -12.22 -30.27 22.10
N TYR A 13 -11.67 -30.15 23.31
CA TYR A 13 -10.93 -28.96 23.72
C TYR A 13 -9.63 -28.78 22.92
N ALA A 14 -8.91 -29.86 22.65
CA ALA A 14 -7.71 -29.81 21.81
C ALA A 14 -8.04 -29.41 20.36
N GLU A 15 -9.13 -29.93 19.79
CA GLU A 15 -9.60 -29.57 18.46
C GLU A 15 -10.06 -28.10 18.39
N LYS A 16 -10.81 -27.61 19.39
CA LYS A 16 -11.19 -26.20 19.50
C LYS A 16 -9.97 -25.29 19.57
N GLY A 17 -8.96 -25.64 20.36
CA GLY A 17 -7.71 -24.90 20.46
C GLY A 17 -6.96 -24.86 19.13
N LYS A 18 -6.88 -25.99 18.42
CA LYS A 18 -6.27 -26.06 17.09
C LYS A 18 -7.01 -25.18 16.07
N ASN A 19 -8.34 -25.26 16.02
CA ASN A 19 -9.14 -24.50 15.07
C ASN A 19 -9.08 -22.99 15.33
N ALA A 20 -9.10 -22.57 16.60
CA ALA A 20 -8.92 -21.16 16.97
C ALA A 20 -7.55 -20.62 16.57
N ALA A 21 -6.48 -21.41 16.75
CA ALA A 21 -5.14 -21.00 16.32
C ALA A 21 -5.01 -20.90 14.80
N LEU A 22 -5.66 -21.80 14.05
CA LEU A 22 -5.70 -21.74 12.58
C LEU A 22 -6.47 -20.51 12.09
N ASP A 23 -7.64 -20.23 12.65
CA ASP A 23 -8.45 -19.05 12.33
C ASP A 23 -7.68 -17.74 12.58
N LEU A 24 -7.03 -17.62 13.74
CA LEU A 24 -6.20 -16.46 14.07
C LEU A 24 -5.05 -16.28 13.07
N ALA A 25 -4.41 -17.37 12.66
CA ALA A 25 -3.32 -17.32 11.69
C ALA A 25 -3.82 -16.90 10.29
N GLU A 26 -5.00 -17.35 9.88
CA GLU A 26 -5.62 -16.95 8.61
C GLU A 26 -6.01 -15.47 8.65
N LYS A 27 -6.65 -15.01 9.72
CA LYS A 27 -6.97 -13.59 9.94
C LYS A 27 -5.73 -12.71 9.92
N GLY A 28 -4.66 -13.10 10.62
CA GLY A 28 -3.39 -12.36 10.63
C GLY A 28 -2.73 -12.28 9.26
N ARG A 29 -2.80 -13.36 8.46
CA ARG A 29 -2.31 -13.35 7.06
C ARG A 29 -3.11 -12.40 6.19
N THR A 30 -4.42 -12.41 6.30
CA THR A 30 -5.30 -11.51 5.54
C THR A 30 -5.06 -10.06 5.94
N GLN A 31 -4.92 -9.78 7.24
CA GLN A 31 -4.60 -8.43 7.74
C GLN A 31 -3.26 -7.91 7.20
N ALA A 32 -2.22 -8.75 7.13
CA ALA A 32 -0.95 -8.36 6.54
C ALA A 32 -1.08 -8.02 5.04
N LYS A 33 -1.93 -8.74 4.29
CA LYS A 33 -2.22 -8.41 2.89
C LYS A 33 -2.94 -7.07 2.75
N ILE A 34 -3.90 -6.78 3.63
CA ILE A 34 -4.61 -5.49 3.63
C ILE A 34 -3.63 -4.34 3.84
N VAL A 35 -2.75 -4.42 4.84
CA VAL A 35 -1.75 -3.38 5.11
C VAL A 35 -0.79 -3.21 3.92
N ASN A 36 -0.38 -4.30 3.27
CA ASN A 36 0.45 -4.23 2.07
C ASN A 36 -0.27 -3.52 0.91
N ALA A 37 -1.53 -3.89 0.64
CA ALA A 37 -2.34 -3.26 -0.40
C ALA A 37 -2.63 -1.78 -0.11
N GLN A 38 -2.88 -1.42 1.16
CA GLN A 38 -3.01 -0.01 1.59
C GLN A 38 -1.72 0.79 1.36
N SER A 39 -0.55 0.21 1.64
CA SER A 39 0.73 0.86 1.34
C SER A 39 0.91 1.10 -0.15
N LYS A 40 0.54 0.13 -1.00
CA LYS A 40 0.54 0.30 -2.47
C LYS A 40 -0.42 1.38 -2.93
N LEU A 41 -1.62 1.44 -2.36
CA LEU A 41 -2.62 2.47 -2.66
C LEU A 41 -2.05 3.87 -2.38
N TYR A 42 -1.45 4.07 -1.20
CA TYR A 42 -0.85 5.36 -0.83
C TYR A 42 0.26 5.78 -1.80
N LYS A 43 1.14 4.84 -2.18
CA LYS A 43 2.20 5.08 -3.16
C LYS A 43 1.61 5.44 -4.54
N ALA A 44 0.61 4.69 -5.02
CA ALA A 44 -0.05 4.93 -6.29
C ALA A 44 -0.73 6.31 -6.34
N GLN A 45 -1.41 6.70 -5.27
CA GLN A 45 -2.02 8.03 -5.13
C GLN A 45 -0.98 9.16 -5.16
N ARG A 46 0.14 9.01 -4.43
CA ARG A 46 1.25 9.97 -4.49
C ARG A 46 1.82 10.11 -5.90
N GLN A 47 2.02 8.99 -6.60
CA GLN A 47 2.52 9.00 -7.98
C GLN A 47 1.53 9.68 -8.93
N LEU A 48 0.24 9.38 -8.81
CA LEU A 48 -0.80 10.04 -9.60
C LEU A 48 -0.81 11.56 -9.32
N GLY A 49 -0.71 11.99 -8.06
CA GLY A 49 -0.63 13.40 -7.71
C GLY A 49 0.59 14.10 -8.33
N ALA A 50 1.77 13.47 -8.25
CA ALA A 50 2.98 13.98 -8.88
C ALA A 50 2.84 14.06 -10.41
N LEU A 51 2.23 13.04 -11.04
CA LEU A 51 1.96 13.03 -12.48
C LEU A 51 1.03 14.17 -12.87
N VAL A 52 -0.14 14.30 -12.23
CA VAL A 52 -1.12 15.35 -12.52
C VAL A 52 -0.51 16.74 -12.34
N TYR A 53 0.28 16.94 -11.28
CA TYR A 53 1.00 18.20 -11.07
C TYR A 53 2.01 18.47 -12.19
N SER A 54 2.81 17.48 -12.59
CA SER A 54 3.79 17.63 -13.67
C SER A 54 3.14 17.97 -15.01
N LEU A 55 2.01 17.32 -15.33
CA LEU A 55 1.21 17.57 -16.52
C LEU A 55 0.64 19.00 -16.52
N ALA A 56 0.04 19.42 -15.40
CA ALA A 56 -0.49 20.77 -15.25
C ALA A 56 0.60 21.85 -15.37
N LYS A 57 1.78 21.61 -14.78
CA LYS A 57 2.93 22.53 -14.86
C LYS A 57 3.54 22.60 -16.26
N GLY A 58 3.58 21.46 -16.96
CA GLY A 58 4.05 21.37 -18.35
C GLY A 58 3.05 21.91 -19.37
N ASN A 59 1.80 22.20 -18.96
CA ASN A 59 0.68 22.45 -19.85
C ASN A 59 0.51 21.33 -20.90
N GLU A 60 0.85 20.10 -20.49
CA GLU A 60 0.74 18.89 -21.29
C GLU A 60 -0.44 18.07 -20.78
N GLU A 61 -1.31 17.62 -21.68
CA GLU A 61 -2.42 16.75 -21.32
C GLU A 61 -2.11 15.32 -21.71
N ASN A 62 -2.10 14.42 -20.73
CA ASN A 62 -1.99 12.99 -20.96
C ASN A 62 -3.08 12.24 -20.18
N GLN A 63 -4.33 12.62 -20.44
CA GLN A 63 -5.51 11.95 -19.89
C GLN A 63 -5.47 10.41 -19.97
N PRO A 64 -5.06 9.77 -21.08
CA PRO A 64 -5.03 8.30 -21.11
C PRO A 64 -3.99 7.70 -20.15
N LEU A 65 -2.98 8.47 -19.73
CA LEU A 65 -2.05 8.04 -18.70
C LEU A 65 -2.70 8.21 -17.31
N VAL A 66 -3.34 9.34 -17.06
CA VAL A 66 -4.09 9.60 -15.82
C VAL A 66 -5.18 8.55 -15.60
N ASP A 67 -5.99 8.26 -16.62
CA ASP A 67 -7.05 7.24 -16.59
C ASP A 67 -6.50 5.86 -16.22
N LYS A 68 -5.35 5.45 -16.79
CA LYS A 68 -4.71 4.18 -16.43
C LYS A 68 -4.32 4.14 -14.95
N TYR A 69 -3.75 5.22 -14.41
CA TYR A 69 -3.40 5.28 -12.99
C TYR A 69 -4.66 5.21 -12.10
N ILE A 70 -5.76 5.84 -12.52
CA ILE A 70 -7.06 5.77 -11.81
C ILE A 70 -7.61 4.34 -11.82
N GLU A 71 -7.61 3.67 -12.97
CA GLU A 71 -8.05 2.27 -13.09
C GLU A 71 -7.22 1.34 -12.18
N MET A 72 -5.90 1.56 -12.11
CA MET A 72 -5.03 0.77 -11.25
C MET A 72 -5.28 1.04 -9.76
N ILE A 73 -5.52 2.29 -9.36
CA ILE A 73 -5.92 2.62 -7.99
C ILE A 73 -7.26 1.96 -7.65
N ALA A 74 -8.24 2.00 -8.55
CA ALA A 74 -9.54 1.36 -8.37
C ALA A 74 -9.40 -0.16 -8.16
N ASN A 75 -8.50 -0.83 -8.89
CA ASN A 75 -8.21 -2.25 -8.69
C ASN A 75 -7.61 -2.53 -7.30
N ILE A 76 -6.71 -1.67 -6.79
CA ILE A 76 -6.14 -1.82 -5.44
C ILE A 76 -7.22 -1.57 -4.38
N GLU A 77 -8.08 -0.58 -4.56
CA GLU A 77 -9.22 -0.31 -3.68
C GLU A 77 -10.18 -1.50 -3.62
N GLN A 78 -10.46 -2.12 -4.77
CA GLN A 78 -11.27 -3.33 -4.86
C GLN A 78 -10.59 -4.50 -4.15
N GLU A 79 -9.28 -4.73 -4.35
CA GLU A 79 -8.53 -5.78 -3.65
C GLU A 79 -8.59 -5.59 -2.12
N ILE A 80 -8.44 -4.35 -1.63
CA ILE A 80 -8.59 -4.04 -0.21
C ILE A 80 -10.01 -4.34 0.27
N SER A 81 -11.03 -3.98 -0.51
CA SER A 81 -12.43 -4.26 -0.20
C SER A 81 -12.70 -5.76 -0.10
N ASP A 82 -12.22 -6.56 -1.06
CA ASP A 82 -12.38 -8.00 -1.09
C ASP A 82 -11.65 -8.69 0.08
N LEU A 83 -10.41 -8.25 0.37
CA LEU A 83 -9.65 -8.74 1.52
C LEU A 83 -10.33 -8.37 2.84
N LYS A 84 -10.87 -7.16 2.96
CA LYS A 84 -11.66 -6.74 4.13
C LYS A 84 -12.95 -7.54 4.26
N ALA A 85 -13.64 -7.87 3.17
CA ALA A 85 -14.84 -8.69 3.20
C ALA A 85 -14.54 -10.16 3.60
N SER A 86 -13.32 -10.64 3.34
CA SER A 86 -12.87 -11.96 3.79
C SER A 86 -12.53 -12.02 5.29
N LEU A 87 -12.33 -10.87 5.94
CA LEU A 87 -12.36 -10.76 7.39
C LEU A 87 -13.82 -10.51 7.77
N GLU A 88 -14.43 -11.41 8.54
CA GLU A 88 -15.82 -11.26 9.00
C GLU A 88 -16.06 -9.86 9.60
N PRO A 89 -17.27 -9.27 9.45
CA PRO A 89 -17.54 -7.86 9.77
C PRO A 89 -17.37 -7.46 11.26
N ASP A 90 -17.16 -8.42 12.16
CA ASP A 90 -17.05 -8.18 13.60
C ASP A 90 -15.64 -7.79 14.08
N THR A 91 -14.65 -7.74 13.19
CA THR A 91 -13.34 -7.17 13.52
C THR A 91 -13.11 -5.87 12.77
N VAL A 92 -13.86 -4.84 13.14
CA VAL A 92 -13.41 -3.46 12.94
C VAL A 92 -12.20 -3.27 13.85
N ILE A 93 -11.04 -3.70 13.38
CA ILE A 93 -9.80 -3.15 13.89
C ILE A 93 -9.74 -1.77 13.25
N GLU A 94 -10.22 -0.76 13.99
CA GLU A 94 -9.79 0.62 13.84
C GLU A 94 -8.27 0.63 14.01
N THR A 95 -7.54 0.27 12.96
CA THR A 95 -6.30 0.97 12.69
C THR A 95 -6.73 2.32 12.15
N THR A 96 -7.18 3.19 13.05
CA THR A 96 -6.89 4.61 12.95
C THR A 96 -5.38 4.69 12.76
N PHE A 97 -4.97 4.68 11.50
CA PHE A 97 -3.76 5.37 11.11
C PHE A 97 -4.11 6.82 11.39
N GLU A 98 -3.89 7.23 12.65
CA GLU A 98 -3.86 8.62 13.02
C GLU A 98 -2.95 9.28 11.98
N ASP A 99 -3.59 10.15 11.20
CA ASP A 99 -2.95 11.18 10.41
C ASP A 99 -1.96 11.87 11.34
N THR A 100 -0.70 11.42 11.30
CA THR A 100 0.40 12.17 11.90
C THR A 100 0.60 13.33 10.95
N GLU A 101 -0.27 14.32 11.14
CA GLU A 101 -0.08 15.66 10.63
C GLU A 101 1.34 16.08 11.01
N GLU A 102 2.12 16.24 9.96
CA GLU A 102 3.43 16.84 9.94
C GLU A 102 3.31 18.25 10.53
N ALA A 103 3.75 18.41 11.79
CA ALA A 103 4.03 19.71 12.38
C ALA A 103 5.17 19.59 13.38
N ALA A 104 6.36 19.21 12.88
CA ALA A 104 7.61 19.45 13.57
C ALA A 104 8.37 20.57 12.86
N ASP A 105 8.40 21.70 13.56
CA ASP A 105 9.52 22.65 13.58
C ASP A 105 9.64 23.66 12.44
N GLY A 106 8.82 24.71 12.54
CA GLY A 106 9.25 26.03 12.11
C GLY A 106 10.16 26.65 13.19
N THR A 107 11.45 26.83 12.91
CA THR A 107 12.16 28.12 12.99
C THR A 107 13.68 27.93 12.81
N ALA A 108 14.20 28.39 11.68
CA ALA A 108 15.44 29.18 11.64
C ALA A 108 15.62 29.77 10.24
N ASP A 109 15.36 31.07 10.14
CA ASP A 109 15.84 31.94 9.08
C ASP A 109 17.38 31.89 9.03
N ALA A 110 17.95 31.53 7.88
CA ALA A 110 19.31 31.86 7.52
C ALA A 110 19.45 31.88 5.99
N ALA A 111 19.49 33.08 5.44
CA ALA A 111 19.80 33.38 4.05
C ALA A 111 21.16 32.80 3.61
N ALA A 112 21.19 32.16 2.44
CA ALA A 112 22.33 32.15 1.52
C ALA A 112 21.89 31.68 0.12
N GLU A 113 22.33 32.43 -0.90
CA GLU A 113 22.10 32.32 -2.35
C GLU A 113 22.66 31.03 -3.01
N PRO A 114 22.36 30.75 -4.31
CA PRO A 114 22.24 29.42 -4.88
C PRO A 114 23.57 28.82 -5.36
N ALA A 115 23.72 27.50 -5.24
CA ALA A 115 24.80 26.75 -5.85
C ALA A 115 24.25 25.54 -6.63
N GLU A 116 24.70 25.47 -7.88
CA GLU A 116 24.52 24.46 -8.92
C GLU A 116 24.44 22.99 -8.47
N GLU A 117 23.45 22.31 -9.06
CA GLU A 117 23.59 21.09 -9.85
C GLU A 117 24.60 20.03 -9.37
N LYS A 118 24.05 18.97 -8.78
CA LYS A 118 24.56 17.60 -8.96
C LYS A 118 23.39 16.71 -9.33
N PRO A 119 23.42 15.99 -10.46
CA PRO A 119 22.49 14.89 -10.66
C PRO A 119 22.91 13.81 -9.67
N GLU A 120 22.08 13.57 -8.67
CA GLU A 120 22.13 12.33 -7.90
C GLU A 120 21.72 11.24 -8.88
N ASP A 121 22.70 10.44 -9.31
CA ASP A 121 22.51 9.19 -10.03
C ASP A 121 21.91 8.20 -9.01
N ASP A 122 20.62 8.39 -8.71
CA ASP A 122 19.77 7.32 -8.20
C ASP A 122 19.80 6.24 -9.26
N GLU A 123 20.17 5.03 -8.85
CA GLU A 123 20.39 3.86 -9.70
C GLU A 123 19.07 3.43 -10.37
N ALA A 124 18.62 4.22 -11.34
CA ALA A 124 17.27 4.16 -11.88
C ALA A 124 17.09 2.84 -12.64
N LYS A 125 16.19 1.99 -12.13
CA LYS A 125 15.63 0.92 -12.96
C LYS A 125 15.06 1.54 -14.23
N THR A 126 15.21 0.87 -15.37
CA THR A 126 14.62 1.34 -16.63
C THR A 126 13.28 0.65 -16.85
N CYS A 127 12.27 1.41 -17.25
CA CYS A 127 10.97 0.83 -17.58
C CYS A 127 11.10 -0.18 -18.74
N PRO A 128 10.73 -1.46 -18.56
CA PRO A 128 10.93 -2.49 -19.58
C PRO A 128 10.07 -2.27 -20.84
N GLN A 129 9.03 -1.43 -20.76
CA GLN A 129 8.13 -1.13 -21.89
C GLN A 129 8.56 0.09 -22.72
N CYS A 130 9.28 1.06 -22.16
CA CYS A 130 9.57 2.32 -22.86
C CYS A 130 11.01 2.84 -22.67
N GLY A 131 11.83 2.16 -21.87
CA GLY A 131 13.23 2.52 -21.62
C GLY A 131 13.44 3.77 -20.76
N ALA A 132 12.37 4.41 -20.26
CA ALA A 132 12.50 5.59 -19.42
C ALA A 132 13.11 5.22 -18.05
N PRO A 133 13.98 6.08 -17.48
CA PRO A 133 14.44 5.90 -16.10
C PRO A 133 13.25 6.02 -15.15
N VAL A 134 13.13 5.07 -14.23
CA VAL A 134 12.10 5.00 -13.21
C VAL A 134 12.76 4.80 -11.86
N SER A 135 12.24 5.47 -10.83
CA SER A 135 12.77 5.35 -9.47
C SER A 135 12.53 3.95 -8.92
N ASP A 136 13.39 3.50 -8.01
CA ASP A 136 13.27 2.15 -7.41
C ASP A 136 11.97 1.92 -6.65
N ASP A 137 11.38 2.99 -6.12
CA ASP A 137 10.11 2.98 -5.41
C ASP A 137 8.89 3.15 -6.32
N ALA A 138 9.09 3.36 -7.63
CA ALA A 138 7.99 3.59 -8.56
C ALA A 138 7.21 2.29 -8.81
N LEU A 139 5.90 2.32 -8.55
CA LEU A 139 4.98 1.23 -8.94
C LEU A 139 4.67 1.28 -10.44
N PHE A 140 4.74 2.47 -11.04
CA PHE A 140 4.38 2.72 -12.42
C PHE A 140 5.36 3.66 -13.11
N CYS A 141 5.56 3.45 -14.40
CA CYS A 141 6.37 4.33 -15.23
C CYS A 141 5.64 5.64 -15.53
N ASN A 142 6.27 6.76 -15.17
CA ASN A 142 5.75 8.10 -15.42
C ASN A 142 5.62 8.48 -16.91
N LYS A 143 6.25 7.72 -17.83
CA LYS A 143 6.22 8.01 -19.28
C LYS A 143 5.17 7.21 -20.04
N CYS A 144 4.95 5.94 -19.68
CA CYS A 144 4.06 5.05 -20.43
C CYS A 144 2.96 4.38 -19.59
N GLY A 145 3.00 4.53 -18.27
CA GLY A 145 2.02 3.96 -17.34
C GLY A 145 2.15 2.45 -17.15
N ALA A 146 3.25 1.85 -17.60
CA ALA A 146 3.51 0.44 -17.36
C ALA A 146 3.77 0.20 -15.88
N GLN A 147 3.21 -0.88 -15.34
CA GLN A 147 3.51 -1.37 -14.01
C GLN A 147 4.94 -1.94 -13.96
N LEU A 148 5.68 -1.61 -12.91
CA LEU A 148 7.10 -1.92 -12.71
C LEU A 148 7.30 -3.02 -11.67
#